data_AF-A0A239ESF7-F1
#
_entry.id   AF-A0A239ESF7-F1
#
_cell.length_a   1.000
_cell.length_b   1.000
_cell.length_c   1.000
_cell.angle_alpha   90.00
_cell.angle_beta   90.00
_cell.angle_gamma   90.00
#
_symmetry.space_group_name_H-M   'P 1'
#
loop_
_entity.id
_entity.type
_entity.pdbx_description
1 polymer ?
#
loop_
_entity_poly.entity_id
_entity_poly.type
_entity_poly.pdbx_seq_one_letter_code
_entity_poly.pdbx_strand_id
1 'polypeptide(L)'
;MAADPAAAWRAHAARVATALSDDTVPARPFDGFSGPTTVGAALVQSHVREVLVHRWDVARAVRADDRLTDEELDRVAAGGDGSRPALHMGGICRPAVDPPADAHRQTRVLARLGRSA
;
A
#
# COMPACT_ATOMS: atom_id res chain seq x y z
N MET A 1 8.89 -12.34 26.54
CA MET A 1 7.56 -12.53 25.91
C MET A 1 7.70 -12.11 24.46
N ALA A 2 7.46 -13.00 23.49
CA ALA A 2 7.39 -12.58 22.10
C ALA A 2 6.20 -11.62 21.94
N ALA A 3 6.39 -10.52 21.21
CA ALA A 3 5.30 -9.59 20.91
C ALA A 3 4.21 -10.32 20.13
N ASP A 4 2.93 -10.05 20.41
CA ASP A 4 1.79 -10.46 19.57
C ASP A 4 1.63 -9.41 18.46
N PRO A 5 2.11 -9.68 17.22
CA PRO A 5 2.09 -8.67 16.15
C PRO A 5 0.66 -8.39 15.68
N ALA A 6 -0.25 -9.37 15.80
CA ALA A 6 -1.63 -9.21 15.40
C ALA A 6 -2.37 -8.29 16.39
N ALA A 7 -2.14 -8.44 17.70
CA ALA A 7 -2.66 -7.50 18.69
C ALA A 7 -2.07 -6.10 18.51
N ALA A 8 -0.77 -5.98 18.25
CA ALA A 8 -0.13 -4.70 17.99
C ALA A 8 -0.72 -4.00 16.76
N TRP A 9 -0.95 -4.75 15.67
CA TRP A 9 -1.59 -4.23 14.46
C TRP A 9 -3.02 -3.76 14.70
N ARG A 10 -3.86 -4.57 15.38
CA ARG A 10 -5.24 -4.17 15.71
C ARG A 10 -5.28 -2.91 16.57
N ALA A 11 -4.41 -2.81 17.56
CA ALA A 11 -4.29 -1.62 18.40
C ALA A 11 -3.85 -0.38 17.60
N HIS A 12 -2.91 -0.54 16.67
CA HIS A 12 -2.51 0.54 15.76
C HIS A 12 -3.66 0.99 14.86
N ALA A 13 -4.32 0.06 14.18
CA ALA A 13 -5.45 0.35 13.30
C ALA A 13 -6.59 1.07 14.04
N ALA A 14 -6.90 0.65 15.28
CA ALA A 14 -7.88 1.33 16.11
C ALA A 14 -7.49 2.78 16.41
N ARG A 15 -6.23 3.05 16.79
CA ARG A 15 -5.75 4.42 17.04
C ARG A 15 -5.80 5.29 15.78
N VAL A 16 -5.45 4.75 14.62
CA VAL A 16 -5.54 5.47 13.34
C VAL A 16 -6.99 5.80 13.03
N ALA A 17 -7.91 4.83 13.16
CA ALA A 17 -9.34 5.04 12.93
C ALA A 17 -9.93 6.09 13.88
N THR A 18 -9.58 6.05 15.17
CA THR A 18 -9.99 7.06 16.15
C THR A 18 -9.47 8.46 15.77
N ALA A 19 -8.20 8.57 15.39
CA ALA A 19 -7.63 9.86 14.99
C ALA A 19 -8.32 10.41 13.73
N LEU A 20 -8.64 9.56 12.76
CA LEU A 20 -9.32 9.95 11.52
C LEU A 20 -10.82 10.20 11.68
N SER A 21 -11.39 9.91 12.86
CA SER A 21 -12.78 10.25 13.16
C SER A 21 -12.98 11.73 13.48
N ASP A 22 -11.89 12.46 13.75
CA ASP A 22 -11.85 13.92 13.82
C ASP A 22 -11.42 14.46 12.45
N ASP A 23 -12.34 15.09 11.71
CA ASP A 23 -12.12 15.61 10.36
C ASP A 23 -11.00 16.66 10.28
N THR A 24 -10.62 17.27 11.41
CA THR A 24 -9.49 18.22 11.45
C THR A 24 -8.13 17.53 11.30
N VAL A 25 -8.04 16.24 11.64
CA VAL A 25 -6.82 15.44 11.50
C VAL A 25 -6.49 15.16 10.03
N PRO A 26 -7.36 14.53 9.21
CA PRO A 26 -7.07 14.30 7.80
C PRO A 26 -6.90 15.59 7.01
N ALA A 27 -7.54 16.70 7.43
CA ALA A 27 -7.39 18.01 6.81
C ALA A 27 -6.07 18.73 7.14
N ARG A 28 -5.33 18.28 8.16
CA ARG A 28 -4.10 18.96 8.61
C ARG A 28 -3.03 18.96 7.51
N PRO A 29 -2.51 20.14 7.10
CA PRO A 29 -1.46 20.24 6.10
C PRO A 29 -0.09 19.93 6.69
N PHE A 30 0.81 19.42 5.86
CA PHE A 30 2.24 19.26 6.18
C PHE A 30 3.08 19.21 4.89
N ASP A 31 4.39 19.44 5.02
CA ASP A 31 5.35 19.28 3.93
C ASP A 31 5.72 17.80 3.77
N GLY A 32 5.11 17.14 2.78
CA GLY A 32 5.35 15.73 2.46
C GLY A 32 6.57 15.51 1.58
N PHE A 33 7.01 14.25 1.47
CA PHE A 33 8.17 13.87 0.66
C PHE A 33 8.06 14.30 -0.82
N SER A 34 6.85 14.28 -1.38
CA SER A 34 6.55 14.69 -2.75
C SER A 34 6.02 16.13 -2.87
N GLY A 35 6.15 16.93 -1.81
CA GLY A 35 5.63 18.30 -1.70
C GLY A 35 4.50 18.45 -0.67
N PRO A 36 3.97 19.68 -0.53
CA PRO A 36 2.89 19.98 0.42
C PRO A 36 1.66 19.09 0.20
N THR A 37 1.11 18.55 1.28
CA THR A 37 -0.05 17.65 1.25
C THR A 37 -0.84 17.72 2.57
N THR A 38 -1.87 16.90 2.71
CA THR A 38 -2.60 16.71 3.99
C THR A 38 -2.41 15.30 4.53
N VAL A 39 -2.61 15.12 5.83
CA VAL A 39 -2.53 13.80 6.48
C VAL A 39 -3.44 12.78 5.78
N GLY A 40 -4.68 13.15 5.48
CA GLY A 40 -5.64 12.28 4.80
C GLY A 40 -5.21 11.91 3.38
N ALA A 41 -4.75 12.90 2.60
CA ALA A 41 -4.28 12.67 1.24
C ALA A 41 -3.03 11.75 1.23
N ALA A 42 -2.12 11.91 2.18
CA ALA A 42 -0.94 11.06 2.31
C ALA A 42 -1.31 9.61 2.70
N LEU A 43 -2.28 9.43 3.60
CA LEU A 43 -2.76 8.11 3.99
C LEU A 43 -3.40 7.37 2.81
N VAL A 44 -4.28 8.04 2.05
CA VAL A 44 -4.94 7.45 0.87
C VAL A 44 -3.92 7.09 -0.21
N GLN A 45 -2.99 7.99 -0.53
CA GLN A 45 -2.04 7.78 -1.64
C GLN A 45 -0.93 6.78 -1.32
N SER A 46 -0.47 6.73 -0.06
CA SER A 46 0.69 5.92 0.34
C SER A 46 0.30 4.80 1.29
N HIS A 47 -0.29 5.13 2.45
CA HIS A 47 -0.51 4.14 3.50
C HIS A 47 -1.47 3.02 3.08
N VAL A 48 -2.59 3.36 2.43
CA VAL A 48 -3.57 2.36 1.98
C VAL A 48 -2.94 1.39 0.97
N ARG A 49 -2.14 1.89 0.03
CA ARG A 49 -1.40 1.05 -0.93
C ARG A 49 -0.48 0.07 -0.20
N GLU A 50 0.36 0.56 0.71
CA GLU A 50 1.29 -0.31 1.47
C GLU A 50 0.55 -1.41 2.24
N VAL A 51 -0.58 -1.07 2.89
CA VAL A 51 -1.38 -2.04 3.64
C VAL A 51 -1.98 -3.11 2.73
N LEU A 52 -2.53 -2.74 1.57
CA LEU A 52 -3.10 -3.71 0.62
C LEU A 52 -2.03 -4.64 0.05
N VAL A 53 -0.89 -4.07 -0.33
CA VAL A 53 0.23 -4.81 -0.92
C VAL A 53 0.85 -5.76 0.11
N HIS A 54 1.01 -5.34 1.37
CA HIS A 54 1.55 -6.21 2.41
C HIS A 54 0.53 -7.23 2.93
N ARG A 55 -0.77 -6.93 2.88
CA ARG A 55 -1.81 -7.95 3.09
C ARG A 55 -1.65 -9.08 2.08
N TRP A 56 -1.44 -8.73 0.80
CA TRP A 56 -1.14 -9.70 -0.25
C TRP A 56 0.13 -10.50 0.05
N ASP A 57 1.23 -9.83 0.42
CA ASP A 57 2.51 -10.48 0.74
C ASP A 57 2.34 -11.53 1.87
N VAL A 58 1.63 -11.16 2.95
CA VAL A 58 1.39 -12.05 4.10
C VAL A 58 0.48 -13.21 3.72
N ALA A 59 -0.64 -12.95 3.03
CA ALA A 59 -1.58 -13.99 2.60
C ALA A 59 -0.87 -15.03 1.72
N ARG A 60 -0.05 -14.57 0.77
CA ARG A 60 0.74 -15.44 -0.10
C ARG A 60 1.78 -16.26 0.67
N ALA A 61 2.49 -15.65 1.63
CA ALA A 61 3.49 -16.34 2.44
C ALA A 61 2.92 -17.50 3.26
N VAL A 62 1.68 -17.38 3.73
CA VAL A 62 0.99 -18.43 4.50
C VAL A 62 0.06 -19.30 3.65
N ARG A 63 0.04 -19.10 2.32
CA ARG A 63 -0.85 -19.81 1.38
C ARG A 63 -2.34 -19.64 1.70
N ALA A 64 -2.72 -18.47 2.21
CA ALA A 64 -4.11 -18.06 2.35
C ALA A 64 -4.63 -17.43 1.04
N ASP A 65 -5.89 -17.01 1.02
CA ASP A 65 -6.47 -16.27 -0.10
C ASP A 65 -5.79 -14.90 -0.25
N ASP A 66 -5.05 -14.74 -1.34
CA ASP A 66 -4.31 -13.54 -1.70
C ASP A 66 -5.02 -12.73 -2.81
N ARG A 67 -6.32 -12.92 -3.02
CA ARG A 67 -7.06 -12.13 -4.01
C ARG A 67 -7.30 -10.69 -3.52
N LEU A 68 -7.01 -9.74 -4.41
CA LEU A 68 -7.38 -8.34 -4.29
C LEU A 68 -8.61 -8.09 -5.17
N THR A 69 -9.56 -7.33 -4.65
CA THR A 69 -10.72 -6.86 -5.41
C THR A 69 -10.29 -5.83 -6.45
N ASP A 70 -11.15 -5.55 -7.43
CA ASP A 70 -10.83 -4.55 -8.45
C ASP A 70 -10.61 -3.15 -7.87
N GLU A 71 -11.39 -2.79 -6.86
CA GLU A 71 -11.30 -1.51 -6.14
C GLU A 71 -10.00 -1.36 -5.34
N GLU A 72 -9.49 -2.47 -4.79
CA GLU A 72 -8.20 -2.51 -4.10
C GLU A 72 -7.05 -2.39 -5.10
N LEU A 73 -7.15 -3.09 -6.23
CA LEU A 73 -6.18 -2.98 -7.31
C LEU A 73 -6.14 -1.57 -7.92
N ASP A 74 -7.27 -0.86 -8.00
CA ASP A 74 -7.30 0.55 -8.40
C ASP A 74 -6.51 1.43 -7.42
N ARG A 75 -6.71 1.24 -6.11
CA ARG A 75 -5.95 1.96 -5.07
C ARG A 75 -4.45 1.66 -5.13
N VAL A 76 -4.10 0.40 -5.39
CA VAL A 76 -2.70 0.00 -5.52
C VAL A 76 -2.07 0.63 -6.77
N ALA A 77 -2.80 0.72 -7.88
CA ALA A 77 -2.34 1.32 -9.12
C ALA A 77 -2.20 2.86 -9.02
N ALA A 78 -3.16 3.55 -8.39
CA ALA A 78 -3.23 5.01 -8.34
C ALA A 78 -1.98 5.67 -7.72
N GLY A 79 -1.29 4.99 -6.81
CA GLY A 79 -0.08 5.52 -6.19
C GLY A 79 1.19 5.46 -7.06
N GLY A 80 1.12 4.92 -8.28
CA GLY A 80 2.30 4.62 -9.11
C GLY A 80 2.43 5.40 -10.42
N ASP A 81 1.45 6.24 -10.75
CA ASP A 81 1.36 6.88 -12.07
C ASP A 81 2.35 8.06 -12.22
N GLY A 82 2.82 8.61 -11.10
CA GLY A 82 3.65 9.83 -11.06
C GLY A 82 5.14 9.65 -11.38
N SER A 83 5.72 8.44 -11.33
CA SER A 83 7.06 8.16 -11.89
C SER A 83 7.50 6.73 -11.58
N ARG A 84 7.39 5.84 -12.59
CA ARG A 84 8.00 4.49 -12.55
C ARG A 84 9.47 4.49 -12.05
N PRO A 85 10.32 5.48 -12.40
CA PRO A 85 11.68 5.52 -11.86
C PRO A 85 11.73 5.81 -10.35
N ALA A 86 10.90 6.75 -9.84
CA ALA A 86 10.97 7.17 -8.43
C ALA A 86 10.51 6.08 -7.46
N LEU A 87 9.59 5.19 -7.86
CA LEU A 87 9.19 4.03 -7.06
C LEU A 87 10.35 3.05 -6.80
N HIS A 88 11.33 3.00 -7.70
CA HIS A 88 12.49 2.13 -7.57
C HIS A 88 13.73 2.88 -7.05
N MET A 89 13.65 4.21 -6.91
CA MET A 89 14.70 5.00 -6.26
C MET A 89 14.77 4.66 -4.77
N GLY A 90 15.99 4.58 -4.24
CA GLY A 90 16.22 4.38 -2.80
C GLY A 90 15.79 3.02 -2.24
N GLY A 91 15.41 2.06 -3.09
CA GLY A 91 15.00 0.71 -2.65
C GLY A 91 13.57 0.61 -2.10
N ILE A 92 12.71 1.60 -2.38
CA ILE A 92 11.30 1.63 -1.92
C ILE A 92 10.53 0.41 -2.46
N CYS A 93 10.64 0.14 -3.76
CA CYS A 93 10.19 -1.10 -4.38
C CYS A 93 11.36 -1.82 -5.05
N ARG A 94 11.34 -3.16 -5.03
CA ARG A 94 12.19 -3.97 -5.94
C ARG A 94 11.92 -3.56 -7.40
N PRO A 95 12.88 -3.76 -8.31
CA PRO A 95 12.64 -3.52 -9.74
C PRO A 95 11.36 -4.20 -10.21
N ALA A 96 10.62 -3.52 -11.09
CA ALA A 96 9.45 -4.13 -11.72
C ALA A 96 9.84 -5.42 -12.45
N VAL A 97 8.94 -6.40 -12.42
CA VAL A 97 9.09 -7.68 -13.12
C VAL A 97 8.21 -7.64 -14.37
N ASP A 98 8.64 -8.28 -15.46
CA ASP A 98 7.80 -8.42 -16.65
C ASP A 98 6.79 -9.55 -16.44
N PRO A 99 5.48 -9.25 -16.40
CA PRO A 99 4.45 -10.29 -16.31
C PRO A 99 4.25 -10.97 -17.68
N PRO A 100 3.70 -12.20 -17.72
CA PRO A 100 3.20 -12.80 -18.95
C PRO A 100 2.25 -11.87 -19.71
N ALA A 101 2.24 -11.96 -21.04
CA ALA A 101 1.44 -11.07 -21.89
C ALA A 101 -0.08 -11.16 -21.62
N ASP A 102 -0.55 -12.34 -21.21
CA ASP A 102 -1.93 -12.68 -20.87
C ASP A 102 -2.21 -12.62 -19.36
N ALA A 103 -1.28 -12.11 -18.55
CA ALA A 103 -1.39 -12.11 -17.11
C ALA A 103 -2.63 -11.35 -16.62
N HIS A 104 -3.30 -11.93 -15.62
CA HIS A 104 -4.43 -11.30 -14.95
C HIS A 104 -4.06 -9.94 -14.33
N ARG A 105 -5.07 -9.09 -14.12
CA ARG A 105 -4.89 -7.70 -13.68
C ARG A 105 -4.05 -7.59 -12.41
N GLN A 106 -4.33 -8.42 -11.40
CA GLN A 106 -3.56 -8.46 -10.14
C GLN A 106 -2.07 -8.70 -10.38
N THR A 107 -1.71 -9.71 -11.20
CA THR A 107 -0.32 -10.01 -11.55
C THR A 107 0.35 -8.80 -12.21
N ARG A 108 -0.32 -8.14 -13.15
CA ARG A 108 0.22 -6.95 -13.82
C ARG A 108 0.45 -5.77 -12.87
N VAL A 109 -0.48 -5.52 -11.94
CA VAL A 109 -0.36 -4.45 -10.94
C VAL A 109 0.79 -4.74 -9.97
N LEU A 110 0.86 -5.96 -9.43
CA LEU A 110 1.89 -6.35 -8.47
C LEU A 110 3.28 -6.45 -9.09
N ALA A 111 3.37 -6.85 -10.36
CA ALA A 111 4.64 -6.91 -11.10
C ALA A 111 5.31 -5.53 -11.20
N ARG A 112 4.53 -4.44 -11.32
CA ARG A 112 5.05 -3.05 -11.28
C ARG A 112 5.71 -2.72 -9.94
N LEU A 113 5.30 -3.39 -8.86
CA LEU A 113 5.84 -3.24 -7.52
C LEU A 113 6.92 -4.29 -7.19
N GLY A 114 7.44 -4.98 -8.22
CA GLY A 114 8.50 -5.98 -8.08
C GLY A 114 8.07 -7.27 -7.39
N ARG A 115 6.80 -7.65 -7.50
CA ARG A 115 6.24 -8.89 -6.95
C ARG A 115 5.94 -9.89 -8.04
N SER A 116 6.23 -11.17 -7.76
CA SER A 116 5.92 -12.30 -8.63
C SER A 116 4.70 -13.01 -8.07
N ALA A 117 3.54 -12.74 -8.68
CA ALA A 117 2.26 -13.35 -8.34
C ALA A 117 2.03 -14.61 -9.16
#